data_AF-A0A934A3D0-F1
#
_entry.id   AF-A0A934A3D0-F1
#
_cell.length_a   1.000
_cell.length_b   1.000
_cell.length_c   1.000
_cell.angle_alpha   90.00
_cell.angle_beta   90.00
_cell.angle_gamma   90.00
#
_symmetry.space_group_name_H-M   'P 1'
#
loop_
_entity.id
_entity.type
_entity.pdbx_description
1 polymer ?
#
loop_
_entity_poly.entity_id
_entity_poly.type
_entity_poly.pdbx_seq_one_letter_code
_entity_poly.pdbx_strand_id
1 'polypeptide(L)'
;METIFTIDIKSSVTKSVLDVFDTMLSFQLESVPDVDVTDLKEMRIVGSVNFAGQVSGIIHIHVNKDFAVIMTSAMLGMTPDEIEGDDEIKDVISELSNIIGGNLKSFFNDSGFYCALSTPSITLGDDFTIKSLNTERYESLSFSYQQHTIRIEVGVKLQGGYKAEEPGQGSELPAAARVDASKIRNLDLATKVPDSVINVFNTMLSMDVQISREILQSALEGMRTVGAVSFAGDAMGLINIHVTSQFSRQMTAVMLDMDINDVDVETDVNDVIGELSNIVGGNLKSIFSDVGLRCELSTPSITRGSDFRIESMNMERYERFAFSYQDHVFFVEFGLKLAEGLNIPLDDGKEINYQVVDENPPTPAEWPDLSAKPDKPDSLPGEIETPVSRQSEQPEEKMAVFQQKNWVDEPKASSPVDVNLSFLLDIPLEVSIELGRTRMKINELLKIREQSVVGLSTLADEPVDILVNNKLIAKGEVVVEGGKYGIRVIEVLSREDRIKSLR
;
A
#
# COMPACT_ATOMS: atom_id res chain seq x y z
N MET A 1 -17.54 -33.16 4.39
CA MET A 1 -16.79 -31.90 4.54
C MET A 1 -15.40 -32.32 5.00
N GLU A 2 -14.54 -32.64 4.05
CA GLU A 2 -13.13 -32.95 4.36
C GLU A 2 -12.48 -31.65 4.84
N THR A 3 -11.95 -31.67 6.05
CA THR A 3 -11.18 -30.58 6.63
C THR A 3 -9.81 -30.48 5.97
N ILE A 4 -9.21 -29.29 5.89
CA ILE A 4 -7.82 -29.10 5.41
C ILE A 4 -6.78 -29.99 6.11
N PHE A 5 -7.11 -30.48 7.31
CA PHE A 5 -6.33 -31.45 8.07
C PHE A 5 -6.21 -32.84 7.42
N THR A 6 -7.06 -33.19 6.45
CA THR A 6 -6.97 -34.48 5.73
C THR A 6 -6.13 -34.37 4.45
N ILE A 7 -5.81 -33.16 4.00
CA ILE A 7 -5.05 -32.92 2.79
C ILE A 7 -3.55 -33.04 3.11
N ASP A 8 -2.81 -33.81 2.31
CA ASP A 8 -1.37 -34.01 2.53
C ASP A 8 -0.52 -32.88 1.91
N ILE A 9 -0.59 -31.70 2.54
CA ILE A 9 0.18 -30.50 2.14
C ILE A 9 1.67 -30.80 2.13
N LYS A 10 2.16 -31.49 3.16
CA LYS A 10 3.58 -31.84 3.30
C LYS A 10 4.10 -32.64 2.10
N SER A 11 3.42 -33.71 1.72
CA SER A 11 3.84 -34.52 0.56
C SER A 11 3.71 -33.75 -0.75
N SER A 12 2.66 -32.93 -0.91
CA SER A 12 2.47 -32.10 -2.10
C SER A 12 3.60 -31.10 -2.30
N VAL A 13 3.94 -30.34 -1.24
CA VAL A 13 5.05 -29.37 -1.27
C VAL A 13 6.39 -30.07 -1.45
N THR A 14 6.62 -31.18 -0.74
CA THR A 14 7.85 -31.99 -0.88
C THR A 14 8.05 -32.41 -2.34
N LYS A 15 7.02 -33.00 -2.96
CA LYS A 15 7.08 -33.42 -4.35
C LYS A 15 7.33 -32.23 -5.28
N SER A 16 6.60 -31.13 -5.11
CA SER A 16 6.77 -29.93 -5.93
C SER A 16 8.21 -29.40 -5.88
N VAL A 17 8.82 -29.33 -4.69
CA VAL A 17 10.18 -28.82 -4.51
C VAL A 17 11.20 -29.76 -5.16
N LEU A 18 11.10 -31.06 -4.91
CA LEU A 18 12.00 -32.04 -5.52
C LEU A 18 11.89 -32.03 -7.06
N ASP A 19 10.67 -32.03 -7.61
CA ASP A 19 10.44 -32.06 -9.06
C ASP A 19 10.97 -30.78 -9.75
N VAL A 20 10.78 -29.60 -9.14
CA VAL A 20 11.26 -28.32 -9.68
C VAL A 20 12.79 -28.27 -9.70
N PHE A 21 13.43 -28.63 -8.59
CA PHE A 21 14.90 -28.60 -8.49
C PHE A 21 15.55 -29.66 -9.37
N ASP A 22 14.97 -30.86 -9.50
CA ASP A 22 15.47 -31.88 -10.41
C ASP A 22 15.30 -31.45 -11.88
N THR A 23 14.10 -31.02 -12.27
CA THR A 23 13.78 -30.76 -13.68
C THR A 23 14.43 -29.47 -14.20
N MET A 24 14.42 -28.40 -13.40
CA MET A 24 14.86 -27.07 -13.86
C MET A 24 16.32 -26.79 -13.54
N LEU A 25 16.82 -27.29 -12.41
CA LEU A 25 18.18 -27.00 -11.94
C LEU A 25 19.10 -28.22 -12.04
N SER A 26 18.57 -29.43 -12.31
CA SER A 26 19.32 -30.70 -12.23
C SER A 26 19.93 -30.93 -10.84
N PHE A 27 19.28 -30.40 -9.80
CA PHE A 27 19.72 -30.52 -8.40
C PHE A 27 18.95 -31.65 -7.72
N GLN A 28 19.69 -32.68 -7.31
CA GLN A 28 19.14 -33.77 -6.50
C GLN A 28 19.08 -33.32 -5.04
N LEU A 29 17.93 -32.80 -4.62
CA LEU A 29 17.69 -32.42 -3.22
C LEU A 29 17.39 -33.64 -2.36
N GLU A 30 17.91 -33.63 -1.13
CA GLU A 30 17.58 -34.63 -0.10
C GLU A 30 16.79 -33.98 1.04
N SER A 31 15.65 -34.56 1.42
CA SER A 31 14.90 -34.10 2.58
C SER A 31 15.68 -34.36 3.87
N VAL A 32 15.84 -33.34 4.69
CA VAL A 32 16.54 -33.41 5.97
C VAL A 32 15.60 -33.03 7.12
N PRO A 33 15.90 -33.44 8.36
CA PRO A 33 15.20 -32.93 9.54
C PRO A 33 15.25 -31.41 9.57
N ASP A 34 14.24 -30.79 10.17
CA ASP A 34 14.14 -29.33 10.19
C ASP A 34 15.35 -28.72 10.92
N VAL A 35 16.06 -27.84 10.22
CA VAL A 35 17.20 -27.09 10.75
C VAL A 35 16.69 -25.74 11.25
N ASP A 36 17.19 -25.26 12.37
CA ASP A 36 16.78 -23.96 12.92
C ASP A 36 17.27 -22.84 11.99
N VAL A 37 16.35 -21.97 11.53
CA VAL A 37 16.66 -20.84 10.64
C VAL A 37 17.60 -19.84 11.31
N THR A 38 17.67 -19.84 12.65
CA THR A 38 18.58 -19.00 13.42
C THR A 38 20.06 -19.40 13.26
N ASP A 39 20.34 -20.58 12.72
CA ASP A 39 21.70 -21.00 12.36
C ASP A 39 22.17 -20.39 11.02
N LEU A 40 21.27 -19.79 10.23
CA LEU A 40 21.57 -19.06 9.01
C LEU A 40 21.88 -17.58 9.31
N LYS A 41 22.91 -17.30 10.12
CA LYS A 41 23.42 -15.93 10.39
C LYS A 41 24.13 -15.27 9.21
N GLU A 42 23.90 -15.80 8.02
CA GLU A 42 24.51 -15.36 6.79
C GLU A 42 23.49 -14.55 5.99
N MET A 43 23.96 -13.92 4.92
CA MET A 43 23.11 -13.23 3.97
C MET A 43 22.06 -14.19 3.41
N ARG A 44 20.77 -13.89 3.61
CA ARG A 44 19.64 -14.74 3.20
C ARG A 44 18.74 -14.03 2.20
N ILE A 45 18.15 -14.85 1.34
CA ILE A 45 17.14 -14.46 0.36
C ILE A 45 15.91 -15.31 0.61
N VAL A 46 14.76 -14.67 0.80
CA VAL A 46 13.48 -15.35 1.03
C VAL A 46 12.49 -14.95 -0.04
N GLY A 47 12.14 -15.90 -0.89
CA GLY A 47 11.03 -15.76 -1.83
C GLY A 47 9.71 -16.06 -1.15
N SER A 48 8.75 -15.13 -1.23
CA SER A 48 7.45 -15.25 -0.56
C SER A 48 6.31 -15.08 -1.55
N VAL A 49 5.34 -15.99 -1.50
CA VAL A 49 4.11 -15.88 -2.31
C VAL A 49 2.91 -16.25 -1.46
N ASN A 50 1.83 -15.47 -1.60
CA ASN A 50 0.59 -15.70 -0.90
C ASN A 50 -0.42 -16.39 -1.81
N PHE A 51 -1.37 -17.08 -1.21
CA PHE A 51 -2.59 -17.49 -1.87
C PHE A 51 -3.79 -17.06 -1.02
N ALA A 52 -4.88 -16.67 -1.68
CA ALA A 52 -6.09 -16.21 -1.00
C ALA A 52 -7.35 -16.74 -1.70
N GLY A 53 -8.37 -17.05 -0.90
CA GLY A 53 -9.58 -17.77 -1.33
C GLY A 53 -10.23 -18.55 -0.19
N GLN A 54 -10.92 -19.63 -0.52
CA GLN A 54 -11.43 -20.62 0.45
C GLN A 54 -10.31 -21.15 1.35
N VAL A 55 -9.14 -21.33 0.74
CA VAL A 55 -7.88 -21.56 1.43
C VAL A 55 -7.01 -20.32 1.22
N SER A 56 -6.48 -19.79 2.31
CA SER A 56 -5.60 -18.63 2.31
C SER A 56 -4.32 -18.94 3.08
N GLY A 57 -3.21 -18.32 2.71
CA GLY A 57 -1.93 -18.62 3.32
C GLY A 57 -0.75 -18.01 2.60
N ILE A 58 0.42 -18.52 2.95
CA ILE A 58 1.70 -18.00 2.49
C ILE A 58 2.72 -19.14 2.41
N ILE A 59 3.61 -19.04 1.43
CA ILE A 59 4.78 -19.90 1.28
C ILE A 59 6.02 -19.01 1.35
N HIS A 60 6.99 -19.40 2.16
CA HIS A 60 8.32 -18.81 2.19
C HIS A 60 9.36 -19.84 1.74
N ILE A 61 10.28 -19.40 0.87
CA ILE A 61 11.41 -20.18 0.36
C ILE A 61 12.68 -19.51 0.86
N HIS A 62 13.28 -20.07 1.89
CA HIS A 62 14.50 -19.57 2.50
C HIS A 62 15.72 -20.22 1.86
N VAL A 63 16.62 -19.40 1.33
CA VAL A 63 17.93 -19.81 0.83
C VAL A 63 19.01 -18.84 1.33
N ASN A 64 20.23 -19.34 1.54
CA ASN A 64 21.37 -18.45 1.74
C ASN A 64 21.85 -17.89 0.38
N LYS A 65 22.54 -16.74 0.41
CA LYS A 65 22.97 -16.04 -0.80
C LYS A 65 23.87 -16.89 -1.69
N ASP A 66 24.80 -17.63 -1.10
CA ASP A 66 25.70 -18.51 -1.85
C ASP A 66 24.93 -19.56 -2.66
N PHE A 67 23.93 -20.20 -2.06
CA PHE A 67 23.12 -21.17 -2.79
C PHE A 67 22.23 -20.51 -3.84
N ALA A 68 21.70 -19.32 -3.56
CA ALA A 68 20.92 -18.56 -4.52
C ALA A 68 21.75 -18.21 -5.77
N VAL A 69 23.02 -17.84 -5.61
CA VAL A 69 23.96 -17.65 -6.74
C VAL A 69 24.14 -18.94 -7.54
N ILE A 70 24.36 -20.08 -6.85
CA ILE A 70 24.51 -21.39 -7.51
C ILE A 70 23.24 -21.76 -8.30
N MET A 71 22.07 -21.61 -7.70
CA MET A 71 20.78 -21.84 -8.35
C MET A 71 20.58 -20.95 -9.58
N THR A 72 20.91 -19.66 -9.44
CA THR A 72 20.79 -18.67 -10.53
C THR A 72 21.72 -19.01 -11.68
N SER A 73 22.98 -19.33 -11.39
CA SER A 73 23.97 -19.73 -12.39
C SER A 73 23.53 -20.99 -13.16
N ALA A 74 22.99 -22.00 -12.45
CA ALA A 74 22.47 -23.20 -13.07
C ALA A 74 21.26 -22.92 -13.98
N MET A 75 20.33 -22.06 -13.54
CA MET A 75 19.13 -21.72 -14.30
C MET A 75 19.44 -20.90 -15.56
N LEU A 76 20.42 -20.00 -15.49
CA LEU A 76 20.83 -19.14 -16.61
C LEU A 76 21.90 -19.78 -17.51
N GLY A 77 22.45 -20.93 -17.12
CA GLY A 77 23.55 -21.58 -17.85
C GLY A 77 24.87 -20.81 -17.76
N MET A 78 25.08 -20.09 -16.66
CA MET A 78 26.25 -19.28 -16.36
C MET A 78 27.09 -19.93 -15.26
N THR A 79 28.27 -19.36 -15.00
CA THR A 79 29.08 -19.69 -13.83
C THR A 79 28.72 -18.78 -12.64
N PRO A 80 28.89 -19.22 -11.39
CA PRO A 80 28.60 -18.40 -10.20
C PRO A 80 29.29 -17.02 -10.19
N ASP A 81 30.52 -16.95 -10.73
CA ASP A 81 31.32 -15.72 -10.77
C ASP A 81 30.77 -14.68 -11.78
N GLU A 82 29.90 -15.09 -12.72
CA GLU A 82 29.28 -14.21 -13.71
C GLU A 82 27.97 -13.57 -13.22
N ILE A 83 27.47 -13.96 -12.05
CA ILE A 83 26.27 -13.36 -11.46
C ILE A 83 26.67 -12.09 -10.71
N GLU A 84 26.34 -10.94 -11.30
CA GLU A 84 26.66 -9.62 -10.74
C GLU A 84 25.43 -8.99 -10.08
N GLY A 85 25.53 -8.68 -8.79
CA GLY A 85 24.42 -8.07 -8.06
C GLY A 85 23.33 -9.07 -7.66
N ASP A 86 22.16 -8.55 -7.31
CA ASP A 86 21.06 -9.35 -6.75
C ASP A 86 19.86 -9.47 -7.71
N ASP A 87 19.86 -8.81 -8.87
CA ASP A 87 18.65 -8.70 -9.70
C ASP A 87 18.31 -10.01 -10.41
N GLU A 88 19.27 -10.68 -11.06
CA GLU A 88 19.07 -12.03 -11.63
C GLU A 88 18.70 -13.05 -10.55
N ILE A 89 19.28 -12.91 -9.36
CA ILE A 89 19.01 -13.79 -8.22
C ILE A 89 17.56 -13.61 -7.78
N LYS A 90 17.10 -12.36 -7.62
CA LYS A 90 15.70 -12.06 -7.25
C LYS A 90 14.74 -12.61 -8.29
N ASP A 91 15.03 -12.48 -9.58
CA ASP A 91 14.18 -12.99 -10.66
C ASP A 91 14.05 -14.51 -10.60
N VAL A 92 15.16 -15.23 -10.42
CA VAL A 92 15.16 -16.70 -10.28
C VAL A 92 14.41 -17.14 -9.03
N ILE A 93 14.65 -16.53 -7.87
CA ILE A 93 13.95 -16.87 -6.62
C ILE A 93 12.45 -16.52 -6.71
N SER A 94 12.10 -15.42 -7.38
CA SER A 94 10.73 -15.01 -7.66
C SER A 94 10.01 -16.05 -8.54
N GLU A 95 10.66 -16.54 -9.59
CA GLU A 95 10.08 -17.52 -10.49
C GLU A 95 9.91 -18.88 -9.81
N LEU A 96 10.90 -19.32 -9.02
CA LEU A 96 10.78 -20.53 -8.21
C LEU A 96 9.63 -20.44 -7.20
N SER A 97 9.46 -19.26 -6.58
CA SER A 97 8.34 -19.00 -5.66
C SER A 97 7.00 -19.10 -6.38
N ASN A 98 6.88 -18.52 -7.57
CA ASN A 98 5.68 -18.63 -8.41
C ASN A 98 5.38 -20.07 -8.83
N ILE A 99 6.39 -20.86 -9.19
CA ILE A 99 6.21 -22.25 -9.62
C ILE A 99 5.77 -23.12 -8.44
N ILE A 100 6.48 -23.07 -7.31
CA ILE A 100 6.15 -23.88 -6.12
C ILE A 100 4.79 -23.45 -5.55
N GLY A 101 4.53 -22.14 -5.47
CA GLY A 101 3.23 -21.62 -5.05
C GLY A 101 2.10 -21.96 -6.02
N GLY A 102 2.36 -21.93 -7.33
CA GLY A 102 1.42 -22.31 -8.37
C GLY A 102 1.04 -23.79 -8.32
N ASN A 103 2.02 -24.67 -8.05
CA ASN A 103 1.79 -26.10 -7.83
C ASN A 103 0.91 -26.34 -6.60
N LEU A 104 1.20 -25.66 -5.48
CA LEU A 104 0.38 -25.79 -4.27
C LEU A 104 -1.04 -25.24 -4.47
N LYS A 105 -1.19 -24.10 -5.17
CA LYS A 105 -2.49 -23.55 -5.57
C LYS A 105 -3.29 -24.57 -6.38
N SER A 106 -2.65 -25.18 -7.39
CA SER A 106 -3.30 -26.18 -8.25
C SER A 106 -3.75 -27.39 -7.43
N PHE A 107 -2.92 -27.85 -6.51
CA PHE A 107 -3.26 -28.93 -5.57
C PHE A 107 -4.48 -28.60 -4.69
N PHE A 108 -4.59 -27.38 -4.15
CA PHE A 108 -5.79 -26.97 -3.40
C PHE A 108 -7.03 -26.93 -4.29
N ASN A 109 -6.93 -26.34 -5.48
CA ASN A 109 -8.04 -26.24 -6.42
C ASN A 109 -8.53 -27.63 -6.87
N ASP A 110 -7.62 -28.55 -7.17
CA ASP A 110 -7.92 -29.94 -7.52
C ASP A 110 -8.55 -30.71 -6.35
N SER A 111 -8.23 -30.31 -5.12
CA SER A 111 -8.85 -30.83 -3.88
C SER A 111 -10.19 -30.14 -3.55
N GLY A 112 -10.70 -29.26 -4.40
CA GLY A 112 -11.97 -28.57 -4.24
C GLY A 112 -11.92 -27.31 -3.36
N PHE A 113 -10.73 -26.80 -3.06
CA PHE A 113 -10.52 -25.57 -2.29
C PHE A 113 -9.97 -24.47 -3.19
N TYR A 114 -10.84 -23.56 -3.60
CA TYR A 114 -10.46 -22.47 -4.48
C TYR A 114 -9.50 -21.48 -3.82
N CYS A 115 -8.40 -21.17 -4.49
CA CYS A 115 -7.53 -20.05 -4.18
C CYS A 115 -6.87 -19.45 -5.44
N ALA A 116 -6.54 -18.16 -5.35
CA ALA A 116 -5.71 -17.43 -6.31
C ALA A 116 -4.33 -17.17 -5.70
N LEU A 117 -3.30 -17.06 -6.54
CA LEU A 117 -1.92 -16.78 -6.12
C LEU A 117 -1.65 -15.28 -6.26
N SER A 118 -0.90 -14.68 -5.34
CA SER A 118 -0.41 -13.30 -5.44
C SER A 118 0.84 -13.22 -6.33
N THR A 119 1.30 -12.00 -6.61
CA THR A 119 2.68 -11.78 -7.07
C THR A 119 3.68 -12.10 -5.96
N PRO A 120 4.90 -12.53 -6.29
CA PRO A 120 5.93 -12.84 -5.30
C PRO A 120 6.59 -11.57 -4.75
N SER A 121 7.16 -11.71 -3.56
CA SER A 121 8.02 -10.71 -2.93
C SER A 121 9.33 -11.36 -2.47
N ILE A 122 10.43 -10.60 -2.53
CA ILE A 122 11.75 -11.05 -2.10
C ILE A 122 12.14 -10.27 -0.84
N THR A 123 12.51 -10.98 0.22
CA THR A 123 13.16 -10.40 1.40
C THR A 123 14.64 -10.76 1.39
N LEU A 124 15.50 -9.76 1.42
CA LEU A 124 16.96 -9.89 1.38
C LEU A 124 17.55 -9.24 2.64
N GLY A 125 18.34 -9.96 3.43
CA GLY A 125 18.97 -9.42 4.65
C GLY A 125 19.86 -10.44 5.36
N ASP A 126 20.70 -10.02 6.28
CA ASP A 126 21.42 -10.92 7.19
C ASP A 126 20.75 -11.00 8.58
N ASP A 127 20.04 -9.94 9.00
CA ASP A 127 19.35 -9.87 10.29
C ASP A 127 17.85 -9.58 10.13
N PHE A 128 17.07 -10.66 10.02
CA PHE A 128 15.61 -10.61 10.11
C PHE A 128 14.97 -11.96 10.48
N THR A 129 13.70 -11.91 10.88
CA THR A 129 12.81 -13.05 11.08
C THR A 129 11.51 -12.81 10.35
N ILE A 130 10.91 -13.84 9.76
CA ILE A 130 9.58 -13.78 9.16
C ILE A 130 8.66 -14.70 9.96
N LYS A 131 7.45 -14.24 10.27
CA LYS A 131 6.41 -15.01 10.94
C LYS A 131 5.08 -14.90 10.21
N SER A 132 4.54 -16.03 9.81
CA SER A 132 3.17 -16.14 9.28
C SER A 132 2.18 -16.13 10.44
N LEU A 133 1.23 -15.20 10.43
CA LEU A 133 0.23 -15.07 11.49
C LEU A 133 -1.10 -15.72 11.08
N ASN A 134 -1.93 -16.02 12.07
CA ASN A 134 -3.29 -16.53 11.87
C ASN A 134 -3.39 -17.81 11.00
N THR A 135 -2.34 -18.64 11.00
CA THR A 135 -2.31 -19.92 10.28
C THR A 135 -2.92 -21.04 11.16
N GLU A 136 -3.83 -21.84 10.60
CA GLU A 136 -4.40 -23.02 11.27
C GLU A 136 -3.49 -24.25 11.14
N ARG A 137 -2.71 -24.29 10.07
CA ARG A 137 -1.71 -25.32 9.81
C ARG A 137 -0.43 -24.68 9.33
N TYR A 138 0.67 -25.17 9.88
CA TYR A 138 2.01 -24.71 9.56
C TYR A 138 2.89 -25.93 9.27
N GLU A 139 3.55 -25.93 8.13
CA GLU A 139 4.49 -26.97 7.71
C GLU A 139 5.85 -26.33 7.44
N SER A 140 6.91 -26.90 8.01
CA SER A 140 8.30 -26.52 7.73
C SER A 140 9.03 -27.72 7.16
N LEU A 141 9.64 -27.54 5.99
CA LEU A 141 10.31 -28.59 5.23
C LEU A 141 11.71 -28.12 4.87
N SER A 142 12.72 -28.86 5.32
CA SER A 142 14.11 -28.59 5.02
C SER A 142 14.65 -29.62 4.01
N PHE A 143 15.45 -29.13 3.06
CA PHE A 143 16.15 -29.95 2.07
C PHE A 143 17.60 -29.51 1.99
N SER A 144 18.47 -30.43 1.62
CA SER A 144 19.89 -30.19 1.44
C SER A 144 20.34 -30.49 0.02
N TYR A 145 21.31 -29.70 -0.45
CA TYR A 145 22.08 -29.93 -1.66
C TYR A 145 23.55 -29.68 -1.35
N GLN A 146 24.34 -30.76 -1.35
CA GLN A 146 25.74 -30.69 -0.93
C GLN A 146 25.85 -30.11 0.50
N GLN A 147 26.43 -28.91 0.65
CA GLN A 147 26.56 -28.18 1.91
C GLN A 147 25.46 -27.11 2.12
N HIS A 148 24.61 -26.89 1.12
CA HIS A 148 23.60 -25.84 1.15
C HIS A 148 22.26 -26.39 1.65
N THR A 149 21.51 -25.56 2.34
CA THR A 149 20.17 -25.89 2.85
C THR A 149 19.14 -24.93 2.25
N ILE A 150 18.00 -25.49 1.87
CA ILE A 150 16.80 -24.75 1.50
C ILE A 150 15.68 -25.14 2.45
N ARG A 151 14.94 -24.14 2.92
CA ARG A 151 13.79 -24.36 3.80
C ARG A 151 12.54 -23.75 3.19
N ILE A 152 11.46 -24.53 3.21
CA ILE A 152 10.15 -24.15 2.72
C ILE A 152 9.21 -24.10 3.92
N GLU A 153 8.62 -22.93 4.18
CA GLU A 153 7.60 -22.76 5.20
C GLU A 153 6.26 -22.52 4.54
N VAL A 154 5.22 -23.22 5.00
CA VAL A 154 3.86 -23.10 4.45
C VAL A 154 2.89 -22.88 5.59
N GLY A 155 2.31 -21.69 5.62
CA GLY A 155 1.24 -21.32 6.54
C GLY A 155 -0.10 -21.35 5.82
N VAL A 156 -1.11 -22.02 6.41
CA VAL A 156 -2.42 -22.21 5.77
C VAL A 156 -3.56 -21.99 6.74
N LYS A 157 -4.63 -21.35 6.26
CA LYS A 157 -5.87 -21.07 6.97
C LYS A 157 -7.07 -21.35 6.06
N LEU A 158 -8.10 -22.00 6.59
CA LEU A 158 -9.41 -22.05 5.93
C LEU A 158 -10.22 -20.80 6.24
N GLN A 159 -10.83 -20.20 5.23
CA GLN A 159 -11.83 -19.16 5.45
C GLN A 159 -13.19 -19.80 5.78
N GLY A 160 -13.67 -19.61 7.01
CA GLY A 160 -15.01 -20.02 7.42
C GLY A 160 -16.09 -19.16 6.75
N GLY A 161 -17.06 -19.79 6.08
CA GLY A 161 -18.23 -19.09 5.54
C GLY A 161 -18.58 -19.40 4.08
N TYR A 162 -17.77 -20.17 3.36
CA TYR A 162 -18.16 -20.63 2.02
C TYR A 162 -19.32 -21.63 2.14
N LYS A 163 -20.53 -21.18 1.82
CA LYS A 163 -21.58 -22.12 1.41
C LYS A 163 -21.12 -22.71 0.09
N ALA A 164 -20.83 -24.01 0.09
CA ALA A 164 -20.68 -24.76 -1.15
C ALA A 164 -21.96 -24.53 -1.96
N GLU A 165 -21.86 -23.81 -3.07
CA GLU A 165 -22.87 -23.95 -4.11
C GLU A 165 -22.82 -25.41 -4.58
N GLU A 166 -23.99 -26.04 -4.70
CA GLU A 166 -24.10 -27.47 -4.92
C GLU A 166 -23.31 -27.93 -6.15
N PRO A 167 -22.59 -29.07 -6.08
CA PRO A 167 -21.84 -29.59 -7.21
C PRO A 167 -22.83 -30.04 -8.29
N GLY A 168 -22.94 -29.27 -9.37
CA GLY A 168 -23.88 -29.52 -10.46
C GLY A 168 -24.39 -28.25 -11.16
N GLN A 169 -24.29 -27.09 -10.50
CA GLN A 169 -24.20 -25.83 -11.23
C GLN A 169 -22.74 -25.64 -11.56
N GLY A 170 -22.35 -25.98 -12.79
CA GLY A 170 -21.12 -25.44 -13.34
C GLY A 170 -21.27 -23.92 -13.29
N SER A 171 -20.67 -23.27 -12.30
CA SER A 171 -20.29 -21.89 -12.45
C SER A 171 -19.19 -21.88 -13.52
N GLU A 172 -19.58 -21.92 -14.79
CA GLU A 172 -19.12 -20.82 -15.61
C GLU A 172 -19.45 -19.59 -14.77
N LEU A 173 -18.42 -19.00 -14.16
CA LEU A 173 -18.52 -17.72 -13.48
C LEU A 173 -19.43 -16.86 -14.37
N PRO A 174 -20.58 -16.37 -13.88
CA PRO A 174 -21.49 -15.60 -14.71
C PRO A 174 -20.65 -14.56 -15.44
N ALA A 175 -20.68 -14.63 -16.78
CA ALA A 175 -19.76 -13.92 -17.67
C ALA A 175 -19.41 -12.57 -17.07
N ALA A 176 -18.13 -12.38 -16.72
CA ALA A 176 -17.60 -11.27 -15.93
C ALA A 176 -18.55 -10.07 -15.99
N ALA A 177 -19.27 -9.79 -14.89
CA ALA A 177 -20.06 -8.57 -14.78
C ALA A 177 -19.15 -7.46 -15.29
N ARG A 178 -19.48 -6.87 -16.44
CA ARG A 178 -18.54 -6.12 -17.27
C ARG A 178 -17.77 -5.17 -16.37
N VAL A 179 -16.52 -5.52 -16.09
CA VAL A 179 -15.65 -4.74 -15.21
C VAL A 179 -15.57 -3.36 -15.84
N ASP A 180 -16.04 -2.36 -15.11
CA ASP A 180 -16.15 -1.02 -15.65
C ASP A 180 -14.76 -0.39 -15.67
N ALA A 181 -14.08 -0.54 -16.81
CA ALA A 181 -12.75 0.01 -17.03
C ALA A 181 -12.67 1.53 -16.81
N SER A 182 -13.79 2.25 -16.81
CA SER A 182 -13.80 3.68 -16.46
C SER A 182 -13.69 3.89 -14.94
N LYS A 183 -14.34 3.05 -14.13
CA LYS A 183 -14.25 3.11 -12.66
C LYS A 183 -12.85 2.79 -12.16
N ILE A 184 -12.20 1.81 -12.76
CA ILE A 184 -10.83 1.41 -12.39
C ILE A 184 -9.82 2.48 -12.78
N ARG A 185 -9.96 3.09 -13.97
CA ARG A 185 -9.09 4.20 -14.38
C ARG A 185 -9.22 5.43 -13.49
N ASN A 186 -10.39 5.65 -12.92
CA ASN A 186 -10.65 6.76 -12.00
C ASN A 186 -10.34 6.39 -10.53
N LEU A 187 -9.72 5.24 -10.28
CA LEU A 187 -9.34 4.83 -8.94
C LEU A 187 -8.14 5.67 -8.48
N ASP A 188 -8.44 6.72 -7.72
CA ASP A 188 -7.43 7.58 -7.10
C ASP A 188 -6.75 6.87 -5.91
N LEU A 189 -5.88 5.91 -6.22
CA LEU A 189 -5.13 5.14 -5.23
C LEU A 189 -4.15 6.00 -4.45
N ALA A 190 -3.59 7.05 -5.09
CA ALA A 190 -2.67 8.00 -4.45
C ALA A 190 -3.32 8.73 -3.26
N THR A 191 -4.63 8.98 -3.31
CA THR A 191 -5.39 9.53 -2.19
C THR A 191 -5.99 8.45 -1.30
N LYS A 192 -6.60 7.40 -1.89
CA LYS A 192 -7.33 6.37 -1.14
C LYS A 192 -6.45 5.52 -0.24
N VAL A 193 -5.20 5.24 -0.63
CA VAL A 193 -4.27 4.45 0.18
C VAL A 193 -3.90 5.22 1.45
N PRO A 194 -3.41 6.48 1.39
CA PRO A 194 -3.18 7.28 2.58
C PRO A 194 -4.42 7.51 3.44
N ASP A 195 -5.57 7.81 2.83
CA ASP A 195 -6.82 8.00 3.57
C ASP A 195 -7.20 6.76 4.39
N SER A 196 -7.02 5.56 3.81
CA SER A 196 -7.24 4.30 4.53
C SER A 196 -6.33 4.18 5.76
N VAL A 197 -5.03 4.45 5.59
CA VAL A 197 -4.04 4.41 6.68
C VAL A 197 -4.38 5.43 7.77
N ILE A 198 -4.60 6.69 7.39
CA ILE A 198 -4.95 7.78 8.30
C ILE A 198 -6.21 7.44 9.09
N ASN A 199 -7.26 6.95 8.43
CA ASN A 199 -8.51 6.58 9.09
C ASN A 199 -8.33 5.45 10.09
N VAL A 200 -7.52 4.43 9.77
CA VAL A 200 -7.24 3.32 10.69
C VAL A 200 -6.49 3.80 11.93
N PHE A 201 -5.41 4.57 11.76
CA PHE A 201 -4.63 5.10 12.89
C PHE A 201 -5.44 6.09 13.74
N ASN A 202 -6.26 6.95 13.12
CA ASN A 202 -7.15 7.86 13.84
C ASN A 202 -8.24 7.12 14.63
N THR A 203 -8.88 6.14 14.01
CA THR A 203 -10.06 5.47 14.59
C THR A 203 -9.65 4.43 15.63
N MET A 204 -8.66 3.61 15.33
CA MET A 204 -8.26 2.48 16.18
C MET A 204 -7.24 2.89 17.25
N LEU A 205 -6.28 3.76 16.91
CA LEU A 205 -5.19 4.14 17.79
C LEU A 205 -5.33 5.55 18.36
N SER A 206 -6.30 6.34 17.91
CA SER A 206 -6.40 7.78 18.25
C SER A 206 -5.10 8.54 17.97
N MET A 207 -4.37 8.12 16.93
CA MET A 207 -3.13 8.73 16.48
C MET A 207 -3.38 9.55 15.22
N ASP A 208 -3.23 10.87 15.33
CA ASP A 208 -3.34 11.82 14.22
C ASP A 208 -2.07 11.78 13.34
N VAL A 209 -2.00 10.76 12.51
CA VAL A 209 -0.92 10.56 11.54
C VAL A 209 -1.12 11.46 10.33
N GLN A 210 -0.02 11.99 9.80
CA GLN A 210 -0.02 12.90 8.65
C GLN A 210 0.92 12.38 7.57
N ILE A 211 0.63 12.66 6.30
CA ILE A 211 1.55 12.33 5.20
C ILE A 211 2.80 13.22 5.32
N SER A 212 3.98 12.61 5.28
CA SER A 212 5.24 13.32 5.23
C SER A 212 5.81 13.33 3.80
N ARG A 213 6.26 14.51 3.35
CA ARG A 213 6.93 14.70 2.05
C ARG A 213 8.45 14.76 2.19
N GLU A 214 8.97 14.95 3.39
CA GLU A 214 10.40 15.01 3.69
C GLU A 214 10.70 14.12 4.90
N ILE A 215 11.76 13.31 4.80
CA ILE A 215 12.23 12.47 5.90
C ILE A 215 13.74 12.60 6.07
N LEU A 216 14.22 12.37 7.28
CA LEU A 216 15.66 12.25 7.53
C LEU A 216 16.17 10.88 7.07
N GLN A 217 17.44 10.81 6.66
CA GLN A 217 18.10 9.55 6.32
C GLN A 217 18.04 8.54 7.47
N SER A 218 18.17 9.00 8.72
CA SER A 218 18.08 8.17 9.93
C SER A 218 16.71 7.50 10.11
N ALA A 219 15.63 8.02 9.51
CA ALA A 219 14.32 7.37 9.54
C ALA A 219 14.28 6.08 8.71
N LEU A 220 15.29 5.84 7.86
CA LEU A 220 15.44 4.64 7.05
C LEU A 220 16.34 3.58 7.71
N GLU A 221 16.79 3.80 8.95
CA GLU A 221 17.75 2.94 9.64
C GLU A 221 17.16 2.29 10.90
N GLY A 222 17.84 1.25 11.40
CA GLY A 222 17.52 0.60 12.66
C GLY A 222 16.45 -0.50 12.58
N MET A 223 16.11 -1.02 13.76
CA MET A 223 15.19 -2.14 13.91
C MET A 223 13.77 -1.76 13.51
N ARG A 224 13.22 -2.53 12.58
CA ARG A 224 11.89 -2.32 12.01
C ARG A 224 11.05 -3.58 12.11
N THR A 225 9.74 -3.36 12.22
CA THR A 225 8.70 -4.39 12.08
C THR A 225 7.88 -4.04 10.85
N VAL A 226 7.70 -5.00 9.95
CA VAL A 226 6.94 -4.84 8.72
C VAL A 226 5.77 -5.82 8.73
N GLY A 227 4.56 -5.30 8.74
CA GLY A 227 3.34 -6.09 8.56
C GLY A 227 2.92 -6.12 7.10
N ALA A 228 2.84 -7.31 6.51
CA ALA A 228 2.54 -7.52 5.11
C ALA A 228 1.26 -8.33 4.91
N VAL A 229 0.39 -7.85 4.00
CA VAL A 229 -0.77 -8.58 3.48
C VAL A 229 -0.82 -8.45 1.95
N SER A 230 -1.37 -9.47 1.28
CA SER A 230 -1.43 -9.53 -0.17
C SER A 230 -2.85 -9.71 -0.68
N PHE A 231 -3.11 -9.20 -1.88
CA PHE A 231 -4.34 -9.43 -2.64
C PHE A 231 -4.10 -10.49 -3.71
N ALA A 232 -5.08 -11.37 -3.92
CA ALA A 232 -5.07 -12.32 -5.03
C ALA A 232 -6.45 -12.42 -5.70
N GLY A 233 -6.49 -12.40 -7.03
CA GLY A 233 -7.72 -12.41 -7.83
C GLY A 233 -7.58 -11.55 -9.10
N ASP A 234 -8.63 -10.82 -9.46
CA ASP A 234 -8.64 -9.82 -10.53
C ASP A 234 -7.71 -8.63 -10.20
N ALA A 235 -7.57 -8.31 -8.92
CA ALA A 235 -6.57 -7.40 -8.37
C ALA A 235 -5.56 -8.20 -7.55
N MET A 236 -4.29 -8.11 -7.93
CA MET A 236 -3.16 -8.77 -7.29
C MET A 236 -2.22 -7.71 -6.76
N GLY A 237 -1.67 -7.87 -5.56
CA GLY A 237 -0.87 -6.80 -4.99
C GLY A 237 -0.50 -7.05 -3.55
N LEU A 238 0.02 -6.01 -2.90
CA LEU A 238 0.39 -6.06 -1.50
C LEU A 238 0.27 -4.71 -0.81
N ILE A 239 0.24 -4.78 0.51
CA ILE A 239 0.50 -3.67 1.40
C ILE A 239 1.55 -4.10 2.42
N ASN A 240 2.61 -3.31 2.56
CA ASN A 240 3.57 -3.43 3.64
C ASN A 240 3.52 -2.20 4.52
N ILE A 241 3.33 -2.38 5.83
CA ILE A 241 3.37 -1.30 6.83
C ILE A 241 4.70 -1.43 7.60
N HIS A 242 5.63 -0.51 7.36
CA HIS A 242 6.95 -0.46 7.97
C HIS A 242 6.95 0.50 9.15
N VAL A 243 7.12 -0.02 10.36
CA VAL A 243 7.19 0.77 11.58
C VAL A 243 8.51 0.51 12.32
N THR A 244 9.04 1.54 12.98
CA THR A 244 10.21 1.37 13.83
C THR A 244 9.84 0.56 15.08
N SER A 245 10.82 -0.12 15.67
CA SER A 245 10.64 -0.91 16.90
C SER A 245 10.06 -0.08 18.07
N GLN A 246 10.41 1.20 18.15
CA GLN A 246 9.87 2.09 19.19
C GLN A 246 8.41 2.44 18.91
N PHE A 247 8.09 2.80 17.67
CA PHE A 247 6.73 3.20 17.31
C PHE A 247 5.77 2.01 17.37
N SER A 248 6.20 0.83 16.95
CA SER A 248 5.39 -0.38 17.03
C SER A 248 5.01 -0.72 18.48
N ARG A 249 5.96 -0.64 19.43
CA ARG A 249 5.66 -0.79 20.86
C ARG A 249 4.67 0.25 21.37
N GLN A 250 4.82 1.52 20.95
CA GLN A 250 3.89 2.59 21.35
C GLN A 250 2.48 2.33 20.81
N MET A 251 2.36 1.95 19.55
CA MET A 251 1.08 1.59 18.93
C MET A 251 0.41 0.43 19.68
N THR A 252 1.19 -0.62 19.99
CA THR A 252 0.69 -1.78 20.75
C THR A 252 0.26 -1.41 22.16
N ALA A 253 1.05 -0.62 22.89
CA ALA A 253 0.71 -0.15 24.22
C ALA A 253 -0.62 0.63 24.22
N VAL A 254 -0.82 1.50 23.23
CA VAL A 254 -2.07 2.27 23.06
C VAL A 254 -3.24 1.34 22.71
N MET A 255 -3.04 0.38 21.81
CA MET A 255 -4.10 -0.52 21.35
C MET A 255 -4.57 -1.49 22.45
N LEU A 256 -3.63 -1.98 23.27
CA LEU A 256 -3.89 -2.94 24.35
C LEU A 256 -4.14 -2.27 25.71
N ASP A 257 -4.05 -0.94 25.80
CA ASP A 257 -4.20 -0.15 27.03
C ASP A 257 -3.28 -0.64 28.16
N MET A 258 -1.99 -0.80 27.83
CA MET A 258 -0.95 -1.31 28.74
C MET A 258 0.29 -0.42 28.76
N ASP A 259 1.17 -0.61 29.75
CA ASP A 259 2.43 0.11 29.81
C ASP A 259 3.34 -0.34 28.65
N ILE A 260 4.03 0.61 28.02
CA ILE A 260 4.92 0.33 26.88
C ILE A 260 6.06 -0.62 27.24
N ASN A 261 6.48 -0.67 28.52
CA ASN A 261 7.52 -1.58 28.99
C ASN A 261 7.03 -3.01 29.19
N ASP A 262 5.71 -3.21 29.29
CA ASP A 262 5.09 -4.52 29.46
C ASP A 262 4.75 -5.18 28.12
N VAL A 263 4.91 -4.46 27.00
CA VAL A 263 4.59 -4.94 25.65
C VAL A 263 5.56 -6.04 25.23
N ASP A 264 5.03 -7.23 24.93
CA ASP A 264 5.80 -8.32 24.33
C ASP A 264 5.94 -8.09 22.81
N VAL A 265 7.18 -7.96 22.35
CA VAL A 265 7.49 -7.69 20.93
C VAL A 265 7.24 -8.93 20.05
N GLU A 266 7.33 -10.14 20.59
CA GLU A 266 7.16 -11.38 19.84
C GLU A 266 5.70 -11.81 19.68
N THR A 267 4.82 -11.37 20.59
CA THR A 267 3.38 -11.67 20.54
C THR A 267 2.57 -10.41 20.25
N ASP A 268 2.57 -9.44 21.17
CA ASP A 268 1.63 -8.33 21.17
C ASP A 268 1.87 -7.37 19.99
N VAL A 269 3.14 -7.07 19.70
CA VAL A 269 3.49 -6.24 18.53
C VAL A 269 3.13 -6.95 17.24
N ASN A 270 3.42 -8.25 17.13
CA ASN A 270 3.12 -9.01 15.93
C ASN A 270 1.61 -9.06 15.67
N ASP A 271 0.81 -9.31 16.71
CA ASP A 271 -0.65 -9.36 16.62
C ASP A 271 -1.22 -7.98 16.22
N VAL A 272 -0.81 -6.91 16.90
CA VAL A 272 -1.29 -5.55 16.60
C VAL A 272 -0.92 -5.12 15.19
N ILE A 273 0.33 -5.29 14.77
CA ILE A 273 0.77 -4.91 13.42
C ILE A 273 0.07 -5.80 12.37
N GLY A 274 -0.11 -7.09 12.65
CA GLY A 274 -0.83 -8.01 11.77
C GLY A 274 -2.30 -7.62 11.57
N GLU A 275 -3.00 -7.26 12.65
CA GLU A 275 -4.38 -6.80 12.58
C GLU A 275 -4.50 -5.44 11.87
N LEU A 276 -3.57 -4.51 12.10
CA LEU A 276 -3.54 -3.25 11.35
C LEU A 276 -3.34 -3.48 9.86
N SER A 277 -2.40 -4.35 9.46
CA SER A 277 -2.21 -4.74 8.07
C SER A 277 -3.48 -5.36 7.47
N ASN A 278 -4.18 -6.24 8.21
CA ASN A 278 -5.45 -6.81 7.78
C ASN A 278 -6.54 -5.75 7.58
N ILE A 279 -6.66 -4.78 8.49
CA ILE A 279 -7.68 -3.72 8.41
C ILE A 279 -7.39 -2.81 7.21
N VAL A 280 -6.16 -2.33 7.06
CA VAL A 280 -5.77 -1.48 5.92
C VAL A 280 -5.95 -2.24 4.60
N GLY A 281 -5.55 -3.52 4.57
CA GLY A 281 -5.79 -4.42 3.44
C GLY A 281 -7.27 -4.63 3.13
N GLY A 282 -8.09 -4.88 4.15
CA GLY A 282 -9.54 -5.03 4.01
C GLY A 282 -10.19 -3.80 3.38
N ASN A 283 -9.82 -2.60 3.81
CA ASN A 283 -10.30 -1.34 3.23
C ASN A 283 -9.97 -1.22 1.74
N LEU A 284 -8.73 -1.58 1.34
CA LEU A 284 -8.36 -1.56 -0.09
C LEU A 284 -9.06 -2.66 -0.89
N LYS A 285 -9.25 -3.85 -0.31
CA LYS A 285 -10.08 -4.92 -0.92
C LYS A 285 -11.50 -4.41 -1.19
N SER A 286 -12.11 -3.68 -0.25
CA SER A 286 -13.42 -3.06 -0.45
C SER A 286 -13.41 -2.06 -1.60
N ILE A 287 -12.39 -1.20 -1.68
CA ILE A 287 -12.20 -0.25 -2.80
C ILE A 287 -12.15 -0.98 -4.16
N PHE A 288 -11.44 -2.11 -4.25
CA PHE A 288 -11.40 -2.92 -5.47
C PHE A 288 -12.75 -3.57 -5.78
N SER A 289 -13.43 -4.08 -4.76
CA SER A 289 -14.74 -4.71 -4.90
C SER A 289 -15.80 -3.72 -5.39
N ASP A 290 -15.76 -2.46 -4.93
CA ASP A 290 -16.69 -1.40 -5.34
C ASP A 290 -16.59 -1.04 -6.82
N VAL A 291 -15.40 -1.22 -7.42
CA VAL A 291 -15.17 -1.04 -8.87
C VAL A 291 -15.33 -2.33 -9.67
N GLY A 292 -15.73 -3.43 -9.02
CA GLY A 292 -16.02 -4.72 -9.64
C GLY A 292 -14.81 -5.64 -9.80
N LEU A 293 -13.67 -5.34 -9.18
CA LEU A 293 -12.51 -6.23 -9.13
C LEU A 293 -12.66 -7.21 -7.97
N ARG A 294 -12.61 -8.50 -8.27
CA ARG A 294 -12.69 -9.56 -7.25
C ARG A 294 -11.29 -9.86 -6.74
N CYS A 295 -11.05 -9.73 -5.46
CA CYS A 295 -9.81 -10.18 -4.85
C CYS A 295 -10.05 -10.66 -3.43
N GLU A 296 -9.19 -11.55 -2.97
CA GLU A 296 -9.16 -12.05 -1.61
C GLU A 296 -7.90 -11.58 -0.90
N LEU A 297 -8.00 -11.37 0.41
CA LEU A 297 -6.89 -10.93 1.24
C LEU A 297 -6.20 -12.14 1.87
N SER A 298 -4.87 -12.17 1.84
CA SER A 298 -4.07 -13.21 2.48
C SER A 298 -4.10 -13.11 4.00
N THR A 299 -3.57 -14.14 4.68
CA THR A 299 -3.14 -14.00 6.08
C THR A 299 -1.97 -13.01 6.18
N PRO A 300 -1.85 -12.25 7.29
CA PRO A 300 -0.74 -11.34 7.47
C PRO A 300 0.55 -12.10 7.79
N SER A 301 1.68 -11.50 7.42
CA SER A 301 3.01 -11.94 7.83
C SER A 301 3.78 -10.76 8.43
N ILE A 302 4.63 -11.04 9.42
CA ILE A 302 5.47 -10.05 10.07
C ILE A 302 6.93 -10.34 9.77
N THR A 303 7.62 -9.35 9.22
CA THR A 303 9.09 -9.37 9.10
C THR A 303 9.67 -8.41 10.12
N ARG A 304 10.63 -8.87 10.93
CA ARG A 304 11.33 -8.03 11.93
C ARG A 304 12.82 -8.19 11.80
N GLY A 305 13.57 -7.10 11.89
CA GLY A 305 15.03 -7.14 11.77
C GLY A 305 15.65 -5.77 11.82
N SER A 306 16.98 -5.72 11.91
CA SER A 306 17.73 -4.47 11.76
C SER A 306 18.30 -4.28 10.36
N ASP A 307 18.49 -5.35 9.60
CA ASP A 307 19.01 -5.30 8.24
C ASP A 307 18.29 -6.26 7.29
N PHE A 308 17.32 -5.70 6.56
CA PHE A 308 16.67 -6.37 5.44
C PHE A 308 15.99 -5.37 4.51
N ARG A 309 15.71 -5.82 3.29
CA ARG A 309 14.93 -5.14 2.27
C ARG A 309 13.87 -6.08 1.73
N ILE A 310 12.65 -5.58 1.59
CA ILE A 310 11.54 -6.28 0.93
C ILE A 310 11.33 -5.64 -0.45
N GLU A 311 11.30 -6.46 -1.49
CA GLU A 311 11.03 -6.03 -2.86
C GLU A 311 9.82 -6.76 -3.42
N SER A 312 8.90 -5.98 -3.97
CA SER A 312 7.69 -6.46 -4.65
C SER A 312 8.01 -6.66 -6.13
N MET A 313 7.83 -7.88 -6.63
CA MET A 313 8.17 -8.21 -8.01
C MET A 313 6.97 -8.03 -8.94
N ASN A 314 7.22 -7.61 -10.17
CA ASN A 314 6.24 -7.59 -11.27
C ASN A 314 4.94 -6.78 -10.99
N MET A 315 5.03 -5.66 -10.28
CA MET A 315 3.89 -4.76 -10.07
C MET A 315 3.71 -3.80 -11.25
N GLU A 316 2.47 -3.55 -11.65
CA GLU A 316 2.13 -2.53 -12.67
C GLU A 316 2.16 -1.13 -12.06
N ARG A 317 1.73 -1.01 -10.80
CA ARG A 317 1.80 0.21 -10.00
C ARG A 317 2.43 -0.09 -8.65
N TYR A 318 3.39 0.73 -8.25
CA TYR A 318 4.01 0.66 -6.93
C TYR A 318 4.12 2.05 -6.34
N GLU A 319 3.66 2.21 -5.11
CA GLU A 319 3.77 3.46 -4.38
C GLU A 319 4.27 3.23 -2.96
N ARG A 320 5.10 4.17 -2.48
CA ARG A 320 5.53 4.20 -1.08
C ARG A 320 5.26 5.55 -0.47
N PHE A 321 4.48 5.56 0.60
CA PHE A 321 4.10 6.75 1.34
C PHE A 321 4.88 6.81 2.65
N ALA A 322 5.32 8.00 3.04
CA ALA A 322 5.82 8.27 4.39
C ALA A 322 4.73 8.95 5.20
N PHE A 323 4.62 8.55 6.46
CA PHE A 323 3.73 9.16 7.44
C PHE A 323 4.53 9.56 8.68
N SER A 324 4.10 10.63 9.33
CA SER A 324 4.67 11.12 10.57
C SER A 324 3.62 11.20 11.67
N TYR A 325 4.03 10.85 12.88
CA TYR A 325 3.29 11.09 14.11
C TYR A 325 4.27 11.47 15.20
N GLN A 326 4.18 12.71 15.70
CA GLN A 326 5.16 13.27 16.63
C GLN A 326 6.58 13.12 16.03
N ASP A 327 7.49 12.46 16.75
CA ASP A 327 8.87 12.20 16.31
C ASP A 327 9.02 10.87 15.56
N HIS A 328 7.92 10.15 15.32
CA HIS A 328 7.93 8.87 14.61
C HIS A 328 7.61 9.02 13.13
N VAL A 329 8.40 8.35 12.30
CA VAL A 329 8.14 8.18 10.87
C VAL A 329 7.91 6.71 10.58
N PHE A 330 6.93 6.42 9.75
CA PHE A 330 6.63 5.07 9.27
C PHE A 330 6.27 5.10 7.79
N PHE A 331 6.33 3.94 7.13
CA PHE A 331 6.09 3.85 5.69
C PHE A 331 4.99 2.85 5.38
N VAL A 332 4.22 3.15 4.34
CA VAL A 332 3.28 2.18 3.75
C VAL A 332 3.63 2.02 2.28
N GLU A 333 3.94 0.80 1.89
CA GLU A 333 4.15 0.41 0.50
C GLU A 333 2.87 -0.25 -0.01
N PHE A 334 2.49 0.10 -1.23
CA PHE A 334 1.34 -0.44 -1.91
C PHE A 334 1.74 -0.85 -3.32
N GLY A 335 1.43 -2.09 -3.69
CA GLY A 335 1.63 -2.62 -5.02
C GLY A 335 0.33 -3.12 -5.62
N LEU A 336 0.11 -2.88 -6.90
CA LEU A 336 -1.04 -3.37 -7.66
C LEU A 336 -0.63 -3.87 -9.04
N LYS A 337 -1.24 -4.99 -9.42
CA LYS A 337 -1.24 -5.61 -10.73
C LYS A 337 -2.64 -6.14 -11.01
N LEU A 338 -3.16 -5.94 -12.21
CA LEU A 338 -4.43 -6.51 -12.63
C LEU A 338 -4.21 -7.89 -13.28
N ALA A 339 -5.22 -8.76 -13.17
CA ALA A 339 -5.17 -10.07 -13.80
C ALA A 339 -5.09 -9.97 -15.33
N GLU A 340 -4.40 -10.93 -15.95
CA GLU A 340 -4.26 -11.01 -17.40
C GLU A 340 -5.64 -11.03 -18.07
N GLY A 341 -5.88 -10.06 -18.98
CA GLY A 341 -7.17 -9.86 -19.65
C GLY A 341 -7.93 -8.61 -19.20
N LEU A 342 -7.61 -8.07 -18.02
CA LEU A 342 -8.02 -6.73 -17.59
C LEU A 342 -6.99 -5.71 -18.10
N ASN A 343 -6.99 -5.47 -19.42
CA ASN A 343 -6.07 -4.54 -20.10
C ASN A 343 -6.43 -3.07 -19.80
N ILE A 344 -6.41 -2.71 -18.52
CA ILE A 344 -6.70 -1.38 -18.03
C ILE A 344 -5.35 -0.78 -17.63
N PRO A 345 -4.85 0.22 -18.37
CA PRO A 345 -3.58 0.85 -18.00
C PRO A 345 -3.74 1.48 -16.63
N LEU A 346 -2.95 0.99 -15.68
CA LEU A 346 -2.63 1.73 -14.47
C LEU A 346 -1.58 2.78 -14.85
N ASP A 347 -1.50 3.88 -14.12
CA ASP A 347 -0.38 4.81 -14.29
C ASP A 347 0.90 4.05 -13.93
N ASP A 348 1.63 3.61 -14.96
CA ASP A 348 2.86 2.82 -14.83
C ASP A 348 3.90 3.66 -14.09
N GLY A 349 4.25 3.23 -12.88
CA GLY A 349 5.17 4.00 -12.06
C GLY A 349 5.53 3.34 -10.75
N LYS A 350 6.82 3.48 -10.41
CA LYS A 350 7.31 3.36 -9.04
C LYS A 350 7.37 4.77 -8.45
N GLU A 351 6.42 5.12 -7.58
CA GLU A 351 6.36 6.44 -6.97
C GLU A 351 6.77 6.39 -5.49
N ILE A 352 7.80 7.16 -5.16
CA ILE A 352 8.21 7.37 -3.77
C ILE A 352 7.70 8.75 -3.36
N ASN A 353 6.69 8.78 -2.50
CA ASN A 353 5.92 9.98 -2.17
C ASN A 353 6.60 10.89 -1.13
N TYR A 354 7.92 10.78 -0.97
CA TYR A 354 8.75 11.58 -0.06
C TYR A 354 10.16 11.78 -0.61
N GLN A 355 10.85 12.81 -0.13
CA GLN A 355 12.26 13.06 -0.36
C GLN A 355 13.07 12.84 0.91
N VAL A 356 14.29 12.32 0.75
CA VAL A 356 15.23 12.19 1.87
C VAL A 356 16.07 13.47 1.95
N VAL A 357 16.09 14.08 3.12
CA VAL A 357 16.88 15.29 3.41
C VAL A 357 17.99 14.95 4.40
N ASP A 358 19.16 15.56 4.21
CA ASP A 358 20.30 15.40 5.12
C ASP A 358 20.03 16.05 6.47
N GLU A 359 20.49 15.42 7.56
CA GLU A 359 20.34 15.91 8.93
C GLU A 359 21.03 17.27 9.18
N ASN A 360 21.89 17.69 8.26
CA ASN A 360 22.65 18.93 8.36
C ASN A 360 22.71 19.60 6.97
N PRO A 361 21.82 20.57 6.65
CA PRO A 361 21.94 21.30 5.39
C PRO A 361 23.30 22.00 5.35
N PRO A 362 23.99 22.09 4.20
CA PRO A 362 25.23 22.85 4.12
C PRO A 362 24.96 24.27 4.61
N THR A 363 25.72 24.71 5.62
CA THR A 363 25.73 26.10 6.08
C THR A 363 25.77 26.99 4.84
N PRO A 364 24.82 27.93 4.63
CA PRO A 364 24.91 28.84 3.50
C PRO A 364 26.29 29.49 3.53
N ALA A 365 27.05 29.34 2.44
CA ALA A 365 28.34 29.98 2.29
C ALA A 365 28.19 31.45 2.70
N GLU A 366 29.10 31.93 3.55
CA GLU A 366 29.15 33.29 4.06
C GLU A 366 28.79 34.27 2.94
N TRP A 367 27.70 35.02 3.14
CA TRP A 367 27.39 36.13 2.24
C TRP A 367 28.60 37.07 2.25
N PRO A 368 29.10 37.52 1.09
CA PRO A 368 30.27 38.39 1.07
C PRO A 368 29.98 39.65 1.89
N ASP A 369 30.89 39.96 2.80
CA ASP A 369 30.81 41.10 3.71
C ASP A 369 30.65 42.42 2.93
N LEU A 370 29.43 42.98 2.99
CA LEU A 370 29.09 44.27 2.38
C LEU A 370 29.62 45.47 3.19
N SER A 371 30.51 45.27 4.17
CA SER A 371 31.14 46.35 4.94
C SER A 371 32.39 46.97 4.30
N ALA A 372 32.82 46.49 3.13
CA ALA A 372 33.91 47.12 2.38
C ALA A 372 33.49 48.49 1.82
N LYS A 373 34.02 49.55 2.42
CA LYS A 373 33.85 50.94 1.96
C LYS A 373 34.49 51.12 0.57
N PRO A 374 33.89 51.92 -0.33
CA PRO A 374 34.47 52.19 -1.63
C PRO A 374 35.66 53.16 -1.49
N ASP A 375 36.85 52.71 -1.90
CA ASP A 375 37.99 53.60 -2.07
C ASP A 375 37.89 54.40 -3.37
N LYS A 376 38.27 55.67 -3.26
CA LYS A 376 38.13 56.73 -4.28
C LYS A 376 39.04 56.53 -5.51
N PRO A 377 38.67 57.12 -6.66
CA PRO A 377 39.45 57.07 -7.89
C PRO A 377 40.51 58.19 -7.96
N ASP A 378 41.67 57.92 -8.55
CA ASP A 378 42.66 58.94 -8.92
C ASP A 378 42.96 58.93 -10.44
N SER A 379 42.54 60.05 -11.06
CA SER A 379 43.15 60.89 -12.12
C SER A 379 43.70 60.33 -13.46
N LEU A 380 43.17 60.93 -14.54
CA LEU A 380 43.61 60.97 -15.95
C LEU A 380 44.83 61.90 -16.19
N PRO A 381 45.42 62.00 -17.42
CA PRO A 381 44.97 63.02 -18.43
C PRO A 381 45.15 62.59 -19.92
N GLY A 382 44.56 63.18 -20.97
CA GLY A 382 43.73 64.38 -21.13
C GLY A 382 43.26 64.65 -22.59
N GLU A 383 42.36 65.65 -22.71
CA GLU A 383 42.18 66.68 -23.79
C GLU A 383 41.79 66.21 -25.24
N ILE A 384 40.75 66.71 -25.96
CA ILE A 384 40.12 68.05 -26.11
C ILE A 384 38.65 67.96 -26.64
N GLU A 385 37.81 68.82 -26.06
CA GLU A 385 36.53 69.53 -26.40
C GLU A 385 35.83 69.41 -27.80
N THR A 386 34.53 69.03 -27.93
CA THR A 386 33.19 69.74 -27.91
C THR A 386 32.81 70.52 -29.22
N PRO A 387 31.53 70.85 -29.58
CA PRO A 387 30.34 70.99 -28.68
C PRO A 387 28.87 70.79 -29.21
N VAL A 388 27.93 70.91 -28.25
CA VAL A 388 26.56 71.53 -28.31
C VAL A 388 25.29 70.68 -28.60
N SER A 389 24.48 70.56 -27.53
CA SER A 389 23.00 70.70 -27.35
C SER A 389 22.03 69.71 -28.05
N ARG A 390 20.86 69.33 -27.48
CA ARG A 390 19.88 70.09 -26.69
C ARG A 390 18.92 69.14 -25.93
N GLN A 391 18.42 69.59 -24.79
CA GLN A 391 17.42 68.96 -23.92
C GLN A 391 16.00 68.91 -24.53
N SER A 392 15.16 68.15 -23.81
CA SER A 392 13.76 68.40 -23.41
C SER A 392 12.63 67.66 -24.14
N GLU A 393 11.97 66.82 -23.33
CA GLU A 393 10.51 66.67 -23.11
C GLU A 393 9.62 65.91 -24.12
N GLN A 394 8.80 65.01 -23.52
CA GLN A 394 7.42 64.56 -23.80
C GLN A 394 6.87 64.73 -25.23
N PRO A 395 6.11 63.76 -25.80
CA PRO A 395 4.69 63.60 -25.38
C PRO A 395 4.00 62.23 -25.66
N GLU A 396 2.79 62.11 -25.12
CA GLU A 396 1.74 61.14 -25.50
C GLU A 396 0.97 61.57 -26.77
N GLU A 397 0.21 60.60 -27.28
CA GLU A 397 -0.96 60.65 -28.19
C GLU A 397 -0.80 60.35 -29.70
N LYS A 398 -1.27 59.14 -30.05
CA LYS A 398 -2.19 58.73 -31.14
C LYS A 398 -2.14 59.52 -32.45
N MET A 399 -2.01 58.78 -33.57
CA MET A 399 -2.98 58.76 -34.66
C MET A 399 -2.66 57.62 -35.65
N ALA A 400 -3.71 57.22 -36.36
CA ALA A 400 -3.95 55.89 -36.89
C ALA A 400 -3.56 55.65 -38.36
N VAL A 401 -3.71 54.37 -38.74
CA VAL A 401 -4.04 53.80 -40.06
C VAL A 401 -2.87 53.42 -40.99
N PHE A 402 -2.70 52.11 -41.18
CA PHE A 402 -2.64 51.52 -42.53
C PHE A 402 -3.15 50.08 -42.52
N GLN A 403 -4.06 49.76 -43.45
CA GLN A 403 -4.69 48.45 -43.64
C GLN A 403 -3.96 47.58 -44.67
N GLN A 404 -4.08 46.26 -44.46
CA GLN A 404 -4.10 45.13 -45.43
C GLN A 404 -2.76 44.80 -46.13
N LYS A 405 -2.32 43.53 -46.28
CA LYS A 405 -3.08 42.33 -46.64
C LYS A 405 -2.22 41.03 -46.59
N ASN A 406 -2.88 39.93 -46.16
CA ASN A 406 -2.70 38.47 -46.43
C ASN A 406 -1.70 37.57 -45.66
N TRP A 407 -2.28 36.78 -44.73
CA TRP A 407 -2.30 35.30 -44.50
C TRP A 407 -1.08 34.42 -44.90
N VAL A 408 -0.65 33.44 -44.08
CA VAL A 408 -1.41 32.23 -43.62
C VAL A 408 -0.97 31.69 -42.24
N ASP A 409 -1.99 31.34 -41.44
CA ASP A 409 -2.17 30.38 -40.31
C ASP A 409 -1.13 30.14 -39.19
N GLU A 410 -1.46 30.66 -38.00
CA GLU A 410 -1.15 30.08 -36.68
C GLU A 410 -2.45 29.67 -35.97
N PRO A 411 -2.45 28.58 -35.17
CA PRO A 411 -3.65 28.01 -34.58
C PRO A 411 -4.20 28.91 -33.46
N LYS A 412 -5.49 29.20 -33.57
CA LYS A 412 -6.28 29.89 -32.55
C LYS A 412 -6.26 29.13 -31.22
N ALA A 413 -6.05 29.88 -30.14
CA ALA A 413 -6.38 29.50 -28.78
C ALA A 413 -7.79 28.89 -28.71
N SER A 414 -7.86 27.65 -28.25
CA SER A 414 -9.12 27.00 -27.87
C SER A 414 -9.58 27.53 -26.52
N SER A 415 -10.87 27.82 -26.47
CA SER A 415 -11.71 28.20 -25.33
C SER A 415 -11.42 27.40 -24.04
N PRO A 416 -11.76 27.93 -22.85
CA PRO A 416 -11.78 27.12 -21.64
C PRO A 416 -12.72 25.93 -21.88
N VAL A 417 -12.23 24.74 -21.55
CA VAL A 417 -12.99 23.49 -21.65
C VAL A 417 -14.24 23.64 -20.80
N ASP A 418 -15.39 23.75 -21.48
CA ASP A 418 -16.70 23.62 -20.86
C ASP A 418 -16.81 22.14 -20.46
N VAL A 419 -16.31 21.81 -19.26
CA VAL A 419 -16.52 20.50 -18.67
C VAL A 419 -18.02 20.37 -18.54
N ASN A 420 -18.60 19.42 -19.28
CA ASN A 420 -20.04 19.22 -19.37
C ASN A 420 -20.56 18.78 -17.98
N LEU A 421 -20.82 19.77 -17.11
CA LEU A 421 -21.24 19.61 -15.71
C LEU A 421 -22.51 18.75 -15.58
N SER A 422 -23.27 18.63 -16.67
CA SER A 422 -24.43 17.76 -16.81
C SER A 422 -24.14 16.31 -16.40
N PHE A 423 -22.93 15.80 -16.67
CA PHE A 423 -22.55 14.43 -16.31
C PHE A 423 -22.31 14.25 -14.79
N LEU A 424 -21.79 15.27 -14.10
CA LEU A 424 -21.59 15.23 -12.65
C LEU A 424 -22.92 15.26 -11.89
N LEU A 425 -23.98 15.80 -12.50
CA LEU A 425 -25.31 15.90 -11.89
C LEU A 425 -26.04 14.55 -11.82
N ASP A 426 -25.64 13.57 -12.63
CA ASP A 426 -26.27 12.23 -12.70
C ASP A 426 -25.55 11.19 -11.83
N ILE A 427 -24.52 11.57 -11.08
CA ILE A 427 -23.80 10.67 -10.17
C ILE A 427 -24.71 10.35 -8.97
N PRO A 428 -25.09 9.08 -8.74
CA PRO A 428 -25.84 8.71 -7.56
C PRO A 428 -24.96 8.88 -6.32
N LEU A 429 -25.46 9.60 -5.32
CA LEU A 429 -24.76 9.87 -4.06
C LEU A 429 -25.52 9.22 -2.91
N GLU A 430 -24.80 8.62 -1.97
CA GLU A 430 -25.40 8.09 -0.76
C GLU A 430 -25.67 9.23 0.21
N VAL A 431 -26.94 9.42 0.57
CA VAL A 431 -27.38 10.39 1.57
C VAL A 431 -27.66 9.63 2.86
N SER A 432 -26.89 9.91 3.91
CA SER A 432 -27.06 9.33 5.24
C SER A 432 -27.60 10.40 6.18
N ILE A 433 -28.55 10.02 7.05
CA ILE A 433 -29.09 10.90 8.07
C ILE A 433 -28.65 10.36 9.42
N GLU A 434 -27.88 11.14 10.17
CA GLU A 434 -27.37 10.74 11.47
C GLU A 434 -28.16 11.43 12.58
N LEU A 435 -28.80 10.62 13.43
CA LEU A 435 -29.49 11.11 14.62
C LEU A 435 -28.50 11.61 15.69
N GLY A 436 -27.30 11.05 15.70
CA GLY A 436 -26.20 11.45 16.57
C GLY A 436 -25.09 10.41 16.62
N ARG A 437 -23.91 10.83 17.07
CA ARG A 437 -22.74 9.97 17.25
C ARG A 437 -22.49 9.73 18.73
N THR A 438 -21.76 8.68 19.05
CA THR A 438 -21.25 8.48 20.41
C THR A 438 -19.93 7.75 20.33
N ARG A 439 -19.07 7.99 21.32
CA ARG A 439 -17.79 7.29 21.45
C ARG A 439 -17.88 6.41 22.67
N MET A 440 -17.67 5.11 22.50
CA MET A 440 -17.66 4.15 23.61
C MET A 440 -16.43 3.26 23.52
N LYS A 441 -16.01 2.70 24.66
CA LYS A 441 -14.87 1.77 24.70
C LYS A 441 -15.29 0.40 24.17
N ILE A 442 -14.35 -0.37 23.61
CA ILE A 442 -14.61 -1.74 23.12
C ILE A 442 -15.23 -2.62 24.22
N ASN A 443 -14.75 -2.51 25.47
CA ASN A 443 -15.32 -3.22 26.61
C ASN A 443 -16.80 -2.86 26.87
N GLU A 444 -17.18 -1.60 26.65
CA GLU A 444 -18.58 -1.16 26.80
C GLU A 444 -19.43 -1.67 25.62
N LEU A 445 -18.88 -1.66 24.40
CA LEU A 445 -19.53 -2.22 23.22
C LEU A 445 -19.81 -3.73 23.39
N LEU A 446 -18.82 -4.49 23.87
CA LEU A 446 -18.96 -5.93 24.13
C LEU A 446 -19.95 -6.25 25.27
N LYS A 447 -20.29 -5.26 26.09
CA LYS A 447 -21.31 -5.38 27.16
C LYS A 447 -22.72 -5.01 26.69
N ILE A 448 -22.88 -4.48 25.48
CA ILE A 448 -24.20 -4.21 24.89
C ILE A 448 -24.96 -5.53 24.74
N ARG A 449 -26.20 -5.53 25.21
CA ARG A 449 -27.17 -6.63 25.07
C ARG A 449 -28.49 -6.07 24.56
N GLU A 450 -29.40 -6.95 24.17
CA GLU A 450 -30.77 -6.56 23.86
C GLU A 450 -31.34 -5.64 24.96
N GLN A 451 -31.98 -4.54 24.54
CA GLN A 451 -32.54 -3.48 25.40
C GLN A 451 -31.52 -2.53 26.06
N SER A 452 -30.23 -2.58 25.71
CA SER A 452 -29.27 -1.57 26.19
C SER A 452 -29.54 -0.21 25.55
N VAL A 453 -29.51 0.87 26.35
CA VAL A 453 -29.66 2.25 25.87
C VAL A 453 -28.27 2.84 25.65
N VAL A 454 -28.00 3.26 24.41
CA VAL A 454 -26.75 3.95 24.05
C VAL A 454 -27.04 5.44 23.96
N GLY A 455 -26.39 6.23 24.82
CA GLY A 455 -26.50 7.70 24.77
C GLY A 455 -25.72 8.26 23.58
N LEU A 456 -26.35 9.13 22.79
CA LEU A 456 -25.73 9.88 21.69
C LEU A 456 -25.30 11.27 22.17
N SER A 457 -24.35 11.89 21.48
CA SER A 457 -23.82 13.23 21.78
C SER A 457 -24.76 14.36 21.37
N THR A 458 -25.72 14.08 20.49
CA THR A 458 -26.70 15.04 19.96
C THR A 458 -27.87 15.18 20.93
N LEU A 459 -28.27 16.42 21.23
CA LEU A 459 -29.42 16.68 22.11
C LEU A 459 -30.75 16.37 21.40
N ALA A 460 -31.78 15.98 22.16
CA ALA A 460 -33.06 15.54 21.59
C ALA A 460 -33.79 16.58 20.71
N ASP A 461 -33.48 17.87 20.92
CA ASP A 461 -34.08 19.00 20.18
C ASP A 461 -33.12 19.61 19.15
N GLU A 462 -31.94 19.01 18.94
CA GLU A 462 -31.01 19.46 17.91
C GLU A 462 -31.36 18.89 16.54
N PRO A 463 -31.11 19.66 15.46
CA PRO A 463 -31.32 19.16 14.11
C PRO A 463 -30.35 18.02 13.79
N VAL A 464 -30.83 17.03 13.05
CA VAL A 464 -30.04 15.89 12.58
C VAL A 464 -29.10 16.31 11.46
N ASP A 465 -27.96 15.64 11.39
CA ASP A 465 -26.96 15.86 10.37
C ASP A 465 -27.33 15.10 9.10
N ILE A 466 -27.30 15.79 7.96
CA ILE A 466 -27.51 15.22 6.63
C ILE A 466 -26.15 15.15 5.96
N LEU A 467 -25.68 13.93 5.74
CA LEU A 467 -24.38 13.66 5.16
C LEU A 467 -24.53 13.11 3.75
N VAL A 468 -23.58 13.46 2.90
CA VAL A 468 -23.38 12.83 1.60
C VAL A 468 -21.97 12.28 1.54
N ASN A 469 -21.83 10.97 1.31
CA ASN A 469 -20.54 10.27 1.38
C ASN A 469 -19.75 10.65 2.66
N ASN A 470 -20.42 10.57 3.81
CA ASN A 470 -19.91 10.88 5.15
C ASN A 470 -19.48 12.34 5.39
N LYS A 471 -19.77 13.29 4.49
CA LYS A 471 -19.53 14.72 4.71
C LYS A 471 -20.83 15.45 4.99
N LEU A 472 -20.83 16.27 6.04
CA LEU A 472 -21.97 17.11 6.41
C LEU A 472 -22.27 18.11 5.28
N ILE A 473 -23.48 18.07 4.74
CA ILE A 473 -23.91 19.00 3.67
C ILE A 473 -25.05 19.91 4.11
N ALA A 474 -25.84 19.47 5.09
CA ALA A 474 -27.04 20.14 5.54
C ALA A 474 -27.44 19.66 6.95
N LYS A 475 -28.30 20.44 7.60
CA LYS A 475 -28.99 20.07 8.83
C LYS A 475 -30.48 19.94 8.56
N GLY A 476 -31.14 19.01 9.24
CA GLY A 476 -32.57 18.76 9.07
C GLY A 476 -33.30 18.49 10.38
N GLU A 477 -34.62 18.63 10.36
CA GLU A 477 -35.50 18.18 11.45
C GLU A 477 -36.27 16.93 11.00
N VAL A 478 -36.45 15.98 11.93
CA VAL A 478 -37.24 14.78 11.66
C VAL A 478 -38.71 15.15 11.71
N VAL A 479 -39.41 14.95 10.59
CA VAL A 479 -40.86 15.15 10.48
C VAL A 479 -41.55 13.81 10.28
N VAL A 480 -42.76 13.67 10.84
CA VAL A 480 -43.58 12.49 10.62
C VAL A 480 -44.85 12.91 9.90
N GLU A 481 -45.03 12.40 8.68
CA GLU A 481 -46.22 12.65 7.88
C GLU A 481 -46.79 11.34 7.35
N GLY A 482 -48.08 11.10 7.58
CA GLY A 482 -48.75 9.87 7.13
C GLY A 482 -48.17 8.57 7.72
N GLY A 483 -47.56 8.63 8.91
CA GLY A 483 -46.92 7.48 9.55
C GLY A 483 -45.55 7.09 8.96
N LYS A 484 -44.97 7.94 8.10
CA LYS A 484 -43.61 7.78 7.59
C LYS A 484 -42.71 8.87 8.16
N TYR A 485 -41.47 8.50 8.50
CA TYR A 485 -40.43 9.46 8.86
C TYR A 485 -39.89 10.13 7.58
N GLY A 486 -39.74 11.44 7.62
CA GLY A 486 -39.10 12.26 6.60
C GLY A 486 -38.16 13.27 7.26
N ILE A 487 -37.25 13.85 6.48
CA ILE A 487 -36.34 14.89 6.96
C ILE A 487 -36.67 16.19 6.25
N ARG A 488 -36.98 17.23 7.02
CA ARG A 488 -37.11 18.59 6.48
C ARG A 488 -35.77 19.29 6.63
N VAL A 489 -35.16 19.64 5.51
CA VAL A 489 -33.89 20.38 5.48
C VAL A 489 -34.14 21.78 6.06
N ILE A 490 -33.42 22.14 7.13
CA ILE A 490 -33.52 23.46 7.78
C ILE A 490 -32.44 24.42 7.29
N GLU A 491 -31.25 23.90 7.01
CA GLU A 491 -30.08 24.68 6.62
C GLU A 491 -29.21 23.83 5.68
N VAL A 492 -28.73 24.44 4.60
CA VAL A 492 -27.77 23.82 3.69
C VAL A 492 -26.47 24.60 3.79
N LEU A 493 -25.35 23.92 4.08
CA LEU A 493 -24.06 24.58 4.29
C LEU A 493 -23.61 25.32 3.02
N SER A 494 -22.88 26.41 3.18
CA SER A 494 -22.36 27.20 2.05
C SER A 494 -21.34 26.39 1.24
N ARG A 495 -21.10 26.79 -0.02
CA ARG A 495 -20.09 26.12 -0.87
C ARG A 495 -18.70 26.17 -0.24
N GLU A 496 -18.35 27.27 0.41
CA GLU A 496 -17.06 27.45 1.09
C GLU A 496 -16.95 26.53 2.31
N ASP A 497 -18.02 26.38 3.09
CA ASP A 497 -18.02 25.50 4.27
C ASP A 497 -18.03 24.02 3.89
N ARG A 498 -18.73 23.65 2.80
CA ARG A 498 -18.64 22.31 2.22
C ARG A 498 -17.21 22.02 1.74
N ILE A 499 -16.53 22.99 1.13
CA ILE A 499 -15.12 22.84 0.69
C ILE A 499 -14.17 22.75 1.89
N LYS A 500 -14.43 23.45 2.99
CA LYS A 500 -13.65 23.30 4.23
C LYS A 500 -13.83 21.94 4.88
N SER A 501 -15.04 21.37 4.84
CA SER A 501 -15.28 19.97 5.24
C SER A 501 -14.73 18.94 4.24
N LEU A 502 -14.31 19.40 3.04
CA LEU A 502 -13.68 18.58 2.01
C LEU A 502 -12.15 18.47 2.14
N ARG A 503 -11.51 19.33 2.95
CA ARG A 503 -10.05 19.39 3.16
C ARG A 503 -9.57 18.57 4.34
#